data_AF-I7M8Y9-F1
#
_entry.id   AF-I7M8Y9-F1
#
_cell.length_a   1.000
_cell.length_b   1.000
_cell.length_c   1.000
_cell.angle_alpha   90.00
_cell.angle_beta   90.00
_cell.angle_gamma   90.00
#
_symmetry.space_group_name_H-M   'P 1'
#
loop_
_entity.id
_entity.type
_entity.pdbx_description
1 polymer ?
#
loop_
_entity_poly.entity_id
_entity_poly.type
_entity_poly.pdbx_seq_one_letter_code
_entity_poly.pdbx_strand_id
1 'polypeptide(L)'
;MNNTFKFLHQVISKLTLKAQVPNYGQYSHSLKRPINPKVVVFGNSSRAYELISSQFRNFNHVNGLELKGQEDNIQANKVAQSVLSINDGFQDGYYITDFPQNSKQAERLDLITDGVNLALYIKDPSDKVTVTRQQEAIDYYRKTGALVEFEVDPRGDLEEQVKQLSNQVLNGYKH
;
A
#
# COMPACT_ATOMS: atom_id res chain seq x y z
N MET A 1 12.28 -4.51 -26.79
CA MET A 1 12.20 -3.22 -26.07
C MET A 1 12.37 -3.47 -24.59
N ASN A 2 13.42 -2.92 -23.96
CA ASN A 2 13.75 -3.16 -22.55
C ASN A 2 12.63 -2.66 -21.60
N ASN A 3 12.21 -3.50 -20.65
CA ASN A 3 11.19 -3.17 -19.64
C ASN A 3 11.55 -1.90 -18.84
N THR A 4 12.84 -1.63 -18.64
CA THR A 4 13.35 -0.43 -17.98
C THR A 4 12.97 0.86 -18.70
N PHE A 5 12.97 0.88 -20.04
CA PHE A 5 12.66 2.09 -20.82
C PHE A 5 11.17 2.42 -20.79
N LYS A 6 10.30 1.40 -20.83
CA LYS A 6 8.84 1.56 -20.68
C LYS A 6 8.47 2.11 -19.30
N PHE A 7 9.10 1.58 -18.25
CA PHE A 7 8.93 2.08 -16.89
C PHE A 7 9.36 3.55 -16.76
N LEU A 8 10.55 3.89 -17.27
CA LEU A 8 11.07 5.27 -17.20
C LEU A 8 10.14 6.26 -17.93
N HIS A 9 9.67 5.91 -19.13
CA HIS A 9 8.74 6.73 -19.89
C HIS A 9 7.41 6.94 -19.15
N GLN A 10 6.83 5.88 -18.58
CA GLN A 10 5.60 5.98 -17.79
C GLN A 10 5.79 6.89 -16.57
N VAL A 11 6.89 6.76 -15.84
CA VAL A 11 7.19 7.59 -14.67
C VAL A 11 7.33 9.07 -15.06
N ILE A 12 8.04 9.36 -16.14
CA ILE A 12 8.23 10.73 -16.62
C ILE A 12 6.90 11.35 -17.04
N SER A 13 6.08 10.64 -17.84
CA SER A 13 4.78 11.16 -18.27
C SER A 13 3.85 11.45 -17.09
N LYS A 14 3.86 10.61 -16.05
CA LYS A 14 3.04 10.81 -14.84
C LYS A 14 3.51 11.97 -13.98
N LEU A 15 4.82 12.15 -13.83
CA LEU A 15 5.41 13.32 -13.16
C LEU A 15 4.98 14.62 -13.86
N THR A 16 5.00 14.64 -15.19
CA THR A 16 4.54 15.78 -15.98
C THR A 16 3.05 16.06 -15.77
N LEU A 17 2.20 15.02 -15.79
CA LEU A 17 0.76 15.14 -15.55
C LEU A 17 0.44 15.67 -14.14
N LYS A 18 1.10 15.15 -13.09
CA LYS A 18 0.92 15.64 -11.72
C LYS A 18 1.30 17.11 -11.57
N ALA A 19 2.34 17.57 -12.28
CA ALA A 19 2.73 18.97 -12.26
C ALA A 19 1.71 19.89 -12.97
N GLN A 20 0.94 19.35 -13.92
CA GLN A 20 -0.01 20.11 -14.74
C GLN A 20 -1.45 20.05 -14.22
N VAL A 21 -1.81 19.04 -13.41
CA VAL A 21 -3.19 18.81 -12.95
C VAL A 21 -3.29 18.99 -11.42
N PRO A 22 -3.92 20.06 -10.93
CA PRO A 22 -4.27 20.21 -9.52
C PRO A 22 -5.15 19.04 -9.06
N ASN A 23 -4.89 18.50 -7.86
CA ASN A 23 -5.65 17.38 -7.26
C ASN A 23 -5.59 16.03 -8.02
N TYR A 24 -4.57 15.79 -8.86
CA TYR A 24 -4.37 14.52 -9.57
C TYR A 24 -4.44 13.28 -8.65
N GLY A 25 -3.92 13.38 -7.43
CA GLY A 25 -4.01 12.30 -6.44
C GLY A 25 -5.46 11.87 -6.19
N GLN A 26 -6.34 12.80 -5.82
CA GLN A 26 -7.76 12.54 -5.59
C GLN A 26 -8.46 11.96 -6.83
N TYR A 27 -8.11 12.44 -8.04
CA TYR A 27 -8.68 11.93 -9.28
C TYR A 27 -8.30 10.46 -9.55
N SER A 28 -7.05 10.08 -9.31
CA SER A 28 -6.58 8.70 -9.52
C SER A 28 -7.25 7.68 -8.60
N HIS A 29 -7.72 8.08 -7.41
CA HIS A 29 -8.44 7.21 -6.49
C HIS A 29 -9.90 6.99 -6.92
N SER A 30 -10.57 8.02 -7.45
CA SER A 30 -12.02 8.03 -7.70
C SER A 30 -12.55 7.18 -8.87
N LEU A 31 -11.67 6.61 -9.72
CA LEU A 31 -12.07 6.00 -10.99
C LEU A 31 -11.56 4.57 -11.14
N LYS A 32 -12.46 3.63 -10.78
CA LYS A 32 -12.46 2.16 -11.00
C LYS A 32 -11.88 1.34 -9.85
N ARG A 33 -12.58 0.24 -9.51
CA ARG A 33 -11.97 -0.87 -8.76
C ARG A 33 -10.81 -1.39 -9.61
N PRO A 34 -9.56 -1.30 -9.13
CA PRO A 34 -8.40 -1.73 -9.89
C PRO A 34 -8.50 -3.23 -10.18
N ILE A 35 -8.11 -3.65 -11.39
CA ILE A 35 -8.03 -5.07 -11.76
C ILE A 35 -6.89 -5.75 -10.97
N ASN A 36 -5.91 -4.99 -10.49
CA ASN A 36 -4.82 -5.41 -9.60
C ASN A 36 -4.62 -4.36 -8.48
N PRO A 37 -5.38 -4.44 -7.37
CA PRO A 37 -5.24 -3.49 -6.26
C PRO A 37 -3.82 -3.53 -5.68
N LYS A 38 -3.29 -2.35 -5.37
CA LYS A 38 -2.09 -2.19 -4.54
C LYS A 38 -2.51 -1.74 -3.16
N VAL A 39 -2.19 -2.56 -2.16
CA VAL A 39 -2.51 -2.31 -0.76
C VAL A 39 -1.23 -2.03 0.00
N VAL A 40 -1.14 -0.91 0.69
CA VAL A 40 -0.08 -0.67 1.68
C VAL A 40 -0.60 -1.12 3.03
N VAL A 41 0.20 -1.86 3.79
CA VAL A 41 -0.20 -2.37 5.09
C VAL A 41 0.78 -1.90 6.17
N PHE A 42 0.21 -1.26 7.18
CA PHE A 42 0.88 -0.82 8.40
C PHE A 42 0.47 -1.75 9.54
N GLY A 43 1.44 -2.39 10.18
CA GLY A 43 1.23 -3.29 11.31
C GLY A 43 2.35 -4.30 11.39
N ASN A 44 2.90 -4.48 12.59
CA ASN A 44 4.12 -5.26 12.83
C ASN A 44 4.00 -6.20 14.06
N SER A 45 2.79 -6.40 14.58
CA SER A 45 2.55 -7.44 15.59
C SER A 45 2.32 -8.81 14.95
N SER A 46 2.60 -9.89 15.67
CA SER A 46 2.29 -11.26 15.20
C SER A 46 0.82 -11.40 14.81
N ARG A 47 -0.08 -10.78 15.58
CA ARG A 47 -1.52 -10.79 15.31
C ARG A 47 -1.87 -10.05 14.03
N ALA A 48 -1.22 -8.91 13.76
CA ALA A 48 -1.39 -8.22 12.49
C ALA A 48 -0.98 -9.11 11.32
N TYR A 49 0.17 -9.79 11.39
CA TYR A 49 0.61 -10.71 10.34
C TYR A 49 -0.37 -11.87 10.10
N GLU A 50 -0.97 -12.45 11.15
CA GLU A 50 -2.02 -13.47 11.03
C GLU A 50 -3.26 -12.95 10.28
N LEU A 51 -3.72 -11.75 10.62
CA LEU A 51 -4.86 -11.11 9.96
C LEU A 51 -4.56 -10.80 8.49
N ILE A 52 -3.39 -10.23 8.21
CA ILE A 52 -2.96 -9.84 6.86
C ILE A 52 -2.81 -11.07 5.96
N SER A 53 -2.12 -12.11 6.42
CA SER A 53 -1.93 -13.35 5.66
C SER A 53 -3.24 -14.08 5.38
N SER A 54 -4.20 -14.00 6.31
CA SER A 54 -5.55 -14.54 6.11
C SER A 54 -6.36 -13.72 5.11
N GLN A 55 -6.32 -12.39 5.21
CA GLN A 55 -7.07 -11.46 4.36
C GLN A 55 -6.56 -11.43 2.91
N PHE A 56 -5.25 -11.49 2.71
CA PHE A 56 -4.59 -11.29 1.43
C PHE A 56 -3.92 -12.55 0.89
N ARG A 57 -4.45 -13.73 1.23
CA ARG A 57 -3.88 -15.04 0.87
C ARG A 57 -3.50 -15.21 -0.61
N ASN A 58 -4.29 -14.60 -1.51
CA ASN A 58 -4.10 -14.70 -2.96
C ASN A 58 -3.36 -13.51 -3.59
N PHE A 59 -2.92 -12.54 -2.77
CA PHE A 59 -2.19 -11.37 -3.23
C PHE A 59 -0.69 -11.67 -3.23
N ASN A 60 0.05 -11.01 -4.12
CA ASN A 60 1.51 -10.97 -4.06
C ASN A 60 1.97 -10.11 -2.88
N HIS A 61 2.90 -10.63 -2.09
CA HIS A 61 3.54 -9.86 -1.01
C HIS A 61 4.81 -9.17 -1.50
N VAL A 62 4.93 -7.88 -1.24
CA VAL A 62 6.18 -7.13 -1.37
C VAL A 62 6.61 -6.64 0.01
N ASN A 63 7.78 -7.07 0.48
CA ASN A 63 8.33 -6.62 1.75
C ASN A 63 9.34 -5.49 1.53
N GLY A 64 9.08 -4.31 2.10
CA GLY A 64 9.97 -3.15 2.02
C GLY A 64 11.26 -3.24 2.85
N LEU A 65 11.36 -4.17 3.81
CA LEU A 65 12.54 -4.32 4.67
C LEU A 65 13.81 -4.67 3.89
N GLU A 66 13.67 -5.41 2.80
CA GLU A 66 14.80 -5.87 1.96
C GLU A 66 15.54 -4.70 1.26
N LEU A 67 14.97 -3.50 1.31
CA LEU A 67 15.47 -2.31 0.61
C LEU A 67 16.00 -1.23 1.55
N LYS A 68 16.09 -1.51 2.86
CA LYS A 68 16.57 -0.57 3.88
C LYS A 68 17.98 -0.04 3.59
N GLY A 69 18.19 1.25 3.82
CA GLY A 69 19.48 1.94 3.70
C GLY A 69 19.74 2.64 2.36
N GLN A 70 18.78 2.60 1.42
CA GLN A 70 18.85 3.36 0.16
C GLN A 70 18.12 4.69 0.28
N GLU A 71 18.38 5.63 -0.64
CA GLU A 71 17.60 6.88 -0.69
C GLU A 71 16.11 6.60 -0.94
N ASP A 72 15.23 7.42 -0.36
CA ASP A 72 13.77 7.28 -0.42
C ASP A 72 13.25 7.03 -1.85
N ASN A 73 13.76 7.79 -2.82
CA ASN A 73 13.36 7.67 -4.22
C ASN A 73 13.77 6.33 -4.84
N ILE A 74 14.94 5.81 -4.47
CA ILE A 74 15.45 4.53 -4.99
C ILE A 74 14.62 3.39 -4.40
N GLN A 75 14.35 3.41 -3.09
CA GLN A 75 13.50 2.42 -2.44
C GLN A 75 12.10 2.40 -3.05
N ALA A 76 11.46 3.57 -3.17
CA ALA A 76 10.13 3.68 -3.76
C ALA A 76 10.07 3.17 -5.20
N ASN A 77 11.08 3.47 -6.03
CA ASN A 77 11.14 2.96 -7.39
C ASN A 77 11.25 1.42 -7.43
N LYS A 78 12.04 0.81 -6.54
CA LYS A 78 12.19 -0.65 -6.48
C LYS A 78 10.91 -1.35 -6.02
N VAL A 79 10.28 -0.85 -4.95
CA VAL A 79 8.97 -1.36 -4.49
C VAL A 79 7.93 -1.22 -5.60
N ALA A 80 7.88 -0.06 -6.25
CA ALA A 80 6.93 0.19 -7.34
C ALA A 80 7.17 -0.73 -8.54
N GLN A 81 8.42 -1.05 -8.88
CA GLN A 81 8.73 -2.02 -9.93
C GLN A 81 8.21 -3.42 -9.58
N SER A 82 8.37 -3.87 -8.34
CA SER A 82 7.89 -5.18 -7.89
C SER A 82 6.36 -5.32 -7.96
N VAL A 83 5.61 -4.24 -7.72
CA VAL A 83 4.14 -4.27 -7.82
C VAL A 83 3.61 -4.03 -9.24
N LEU A 84 4.45 -3.51 -10.15
CA LEU A 84 4.10 -3.28 -11.55
C LEU A 84 4.56 -4.42 -12.47
N SER A 85 5.46 -5.28 -12.02
CA SER A 85 5.85 -6.47 -12.77
C SER A 85 4.68 -7.45 -12.86
N ILE A 86 4.18 -7.66 -14.07
CA ILE A 86 3.11 -8.63 -14.37
C ILE A 86 3.63 -10.03 -14.03
N ASN A 87 3.06 -10.67 -13.00
CA ASN A 87 3.31 -12.07 -12.68
C ASN A 87 2.05 -12.87 -13.01
N ASP A 88 2.17 -13.82 -13.94
CA ASP A 88 1.05 -14.62 -14.49
C ASP A 88 0.45 -15.65 -13.50
N GLY A 89 0.80 -15.61 -12.21
CA GLY A 89 0.43 -16.61 -11.20
C GLY A 89 -0.50 -16.16 -10.07
N PHE A 90 -0.73 -14.85 -9.90
CA PHE A 90 -1.52 -14.32 -8.77
C PHE A 90 -2.57 -13.34 -9.30
N GLN A 91 -3.84 -13.59 -8.93
CA GLN A 91 -4.98 -12.99 -9.61
C GLN A 91 -5.56 -11.75 -8.90
N ASP A 92 -5.27 -11.57 -7.60
CA ASP A 92 -6.08 -10.65 -6.78
C ASP A 92 -5.39 -9.31 -6.45
N GLY A 93 -4.08 -9.16 -6.68
CA GLY A 93 -3.34 -7.89 -6.48
C GLY A 93 -2.02 -8.02 -5.73
N TYR A 94 -1.57 -6.91 -5.14
CA TYR A 94 -0.33 -6.80 -4.36
C TYR A 94 -0.60 -6.16 -3.00
N TYR A 95 0.04 -6.66 -1.96
CA TYR A 95 0.13 -5.96 -0.68
C TYR A 95 1.60 -5.71 -0.30
N ILE A 96 1.84 -4.56 0.31
CA ILE A 96 3.17 -4.06 0.65
C ILE A 96 3.23 -3.93 2.17
N THR A 97 4.22 -4.55 2.82
CA THR A 97 4.50 -4.35 4.25
C THR A 97 5.80 -3.60 4.44
N ASP A 98 5.98 -3.00 5.63
CA ASP A 98 7.22 -2.33 6.06
C ASP A 98 7.68 -1.15 5.18
N PHE A 99 6.81 -0.70 4.28
CA PHE A 99 6.96 0.42 3.38
C PHE A 99 5.57 0.97 3.03
N PRO A 100 5.40 2.28 2.85
CA PRO A 100 6.39 3.34 3.03
C PRO A 100 6.68 3.62 4.51
N GLN A 101 7.84 4.23 4.78
CA GLN A 101 8.28 4.63 6.12
C GLN A 101 8.06 6.12 6.38
N ASN A 102 7.98 6.94 5.32
CA ASN A 102 7.76 8.36 5.44
C ASN A 102 6.85 8.89 4.33
N SER A 103 6.45 10.16 4.47
CA SER A 103 5.53 10.82 3.54
C SER A 103 6.06 10.90 2.10
N LYS A 104 7.37 11.12 1.92
CA LYS A 104 8.01 11.19 0.59
C LYS A 104 7.95 9.84 -0.13
N GLN A 105 8.22 8.76 0.59
CA GLN A 105 8.13 7.40 0.06
C GLN A 105 6.69 7.06 -0.34
N ALA A 106 5.70 7.44 0.47
CA ALA A 106 4.28 7.24 0.18
C ALA A 106 3.84 8.00 -1.07
N GLU A 107 4.17 9.30 -1.15
CA GLU A 107 3.85 10.13 -2.30
C GLU A 107 4.49 9.60 -3.59
N ARG A 108 5.74 9.14 -3.50
CA ARG A 108 6.47 8.60 -4.64
C ARG A 108 5.88 7.27 -5.11
N LEU A 109 5.50 6.40 -4.18
CA LEU A 109 4.86 5.12 -4.48
C LEU A 109 3.55 5.36 -5.23
N ASP A 110 2.66 6.18 -4.67
CA ASP A 110 1.36 6.52 -5.27
C ASP A 110 1.54 7.08 -6.68
N LEU A 111 2.51 7.97 -6.89
CA LEU A 111 2.76 8.52 -8.21
C LEU A 111 3.16 7.46 -9.24
N ILE A 112 4.01 6.51 -8.86
CA ILE A 112 4.52 5.51 -9.80
C ILE A 112 3.46 4.45 -10.08
N THR A 113 2.70 4.04 -9.06
CA THR A 113 1.72 2.95 -9.15
C THR A 113 0.35 3.38 -9.66
N ASP A 114 0.15 4.66 -10.00
CA ASP A 114 -1.15 5.27 -10.29
C ASP A 114 -2.13 5.18 -9.11
N GLY A 115 -1.62 5.52 -7.93
CA GLY A 115 -2.31 5.46 -6.66
C GLY A 115 -2.12 4.11 -5.97
N VAL A 116 -1.96 4.15 -4.65
CA VAL A 116 -2.28 3.02 -3.79
C VAL A 116 -3.79 3.01 -3.60
N ASN A 117 -4.40 1.84 -3.76
CA ASN A 117 -5.86 1.72 -3.73
C ASN A 117 -6.40 1.66 -2.31
N LEU A 118 -5.58 1.17 -1.38
CA LEU A 118 -5.94 1.04 0.01
C LEU A 118 -4.66 1.10 0.85
N ALA A 119 -4.66 1.92 1.89
CA ALA A 119 -3.72 1.84 2.98
C ALA A 119 -4.45 1.25 4.18
N LEU A 120 -4.00 0.11 4.67
CA LEU A 120 -4.60 -0.59 5.80
C LEU A 120 -3.68 -0.43 7.01
N TYR A 121 -4.18 0.18 8.07
CA TYR A 121 -3.47 0.25 9.34
C TYR A 121 -4.10 -0.67 10.38
N ILE A 122 -3.40 -1.76 10.68
CA ILE A 122 -3.74 -2.70 11.74
C ILE A 122 -3.19 -2.17 13.07
N LYS A 123 -4.08 -1.59 13.87
CA LYS A 123 -3.77 -0.99 15.17
C LYS A 123 -3.79 -2.06 16.25
N ASP A 124 -2.62 -2.57 16.57
CA ASP A 124 -2.41 -3.45 17.71
C ASP A 124 -1.76 -2.65 18.86
N PRO A 125 -2.33 -2.65 20.07
CA PRO A 125 -1.74 -1.97 21.24
C PRO A 125 -0.30 -2.41 21.57
N SER A 126 0.09 -3.63 21.17
CA SER A 126 1.45 -4.14 21.33
C SER A 126 2.44 -3.61 20.28
N ASP A 127 1.95 -3.03 19.19
CA ASP A 127 2.76 -2.54 18.08
C ASP A 127 3.18 -1.08 18.26
N LYS A 128 4.26 -0.89 19.01
CA LYS A 128 4.91 0.41 19.17
C LYS A 128 5.79 0.81 17.99
N VAL A 129 6.14 -0.15 17.14
CA VAL A 129 7.14 0.02 16.08
C VAL A 129 6.53 0.76 14.89
N THR A 130 5.32 0.36 14.48
CA THR A 130 4.63 0.99 13.33
C THR A 130 4.30 2.45 13.61
N VAL A 131 3.79 2.78 14.79
CA VAL A 131 3.51 4.18 15.20
C VAL A 131 4.78 5.03 15.13
N THR A 132 5.93 4.50 15.53
CA THR A 132 7.17 5.29 15.56
C THR A 132 7.80 5.42 14.17
N ARG A 133 7.70 4.37 13.34
CA ARG A 133 8.45 4.28 12.07
C ARG A 133 7.67 4.70 10.84
N GLN A 134 6.34 4.71 10.88
CA GLN A 134 5.50 4.89 9.68
C GLN A 134 4.44 5.97 9.85
N GLN A 135 4.47 6.75 10.95
CA GLN A 135 3.46 7.77 11.22
C GLN A 135 3.27 8.76 10.07
N GLU A 136 4.38 9.25 9.49
CA GLU A 136 4.30 10.20 8.37
C GLU A 136 3.61 9.59 7.13
N ALA A 137 3.86 8.31 6.86
CA ALA A 137 3.21 7.58 5.77
C ALA A 137 1.72 7.34 6.05
N ILE A 138 1.38 6.97 7.30
CA ILE A 138 -0.01 6.81 7.75
C ILE A 138 -0.77 8.14 7.60
N ASP A 139 -0.17 9.25 8.05
CA ASP A 139 -0.75 10.58 7.95
C ASP A 139 -0.94 11.03 6.49
N TYR A 140 -0.02 10.66 5.61
CA TYR A 140 -0.16 10.88 4.17
C TYR A 140 -1.43 10.18 3.64
N TYR A 141 -1.59 8.88 3.89
CA TYR A 141 -2.75 8.12 3.39
C TYR A 141 -4.07 8.53 4.06
N ARG A 142 -4.02 9.03 5.30
CA ARG A 142 -5.19 9.66 5.93
C ARG A 142 -5.64 10.89 5.15
N LYS A 143 -4.71 11.73 4.69
CA LYS A 143 -5.01 12.95 3.93
C LYS A 143 -5.53 12.64 2.52
N THR A 144 -5.06 11.57 1.89
CA THR A 144 -5.55 11.16 0.55
C THR A 144 -6.90 10.47 0.59
N GLY A 145 -7.36 10.05 1.78
CA GLY A 145 -8.62 9.30 1.95
C GLY A 145 -8.48 7.80 1.68
N ALA A 146 -7.28 7.31 1.39
CA ALA A 146 -7.02 5.89 1.12
C ALA A 146 -6.83 5.04 2.39
N LEU A 147 -6.75 5.66 3.57
CA LEU A 147 -6.49 4.97 4.84
C LEU A 147 -7.76 4.34 5.44
N VAL A 148 -7.69 3.05 5.73
CA VAL A 148 -8.61 2.29 6.58
C VAL A 148 -7.85 1.86 7.83
N GLU A 149 -8.41 2.14 9.00
CA GLU A 149 -7.85 1.73 10.29
C GLU A 149 -8.68 0.57 10.86
N PHE A 150 -8.00 -0.51 11.26
CA PHE A 150 -8.61 -1.68 11.90
C PHE A 150 -7.98 -1.90 13.28
N GLU A 151 -8.80 -1.91 14.33
CA GLU A 151 -8.33 -2.14 15.70
C GLU A 151 -8.35 -3.63 16.03
N VAL A 152 -7.21 -4.14 16.47
CA VAL A 152 -7.07 -5.55 16.86
C VAL A 152 -7.65 -5.75 18.25
N ASP A 153 -8.48 -6.77 18.41
CA ASP A 153 -8.84 -7.30 19.72
C ASP A 153 -7.91 -8.50 20.05
N PRO A 154 -6.96 -8.36 20.99
CA PRO A 154 -6.04 -9.44 21.35
C PRO A 154 -6.72 -10.68 21.94
N ARG A 155 -7.97 -10.55 22.41
CA ARG A 155 -8.76 -11.64 23.00
C ARG A 155 -9.84 -12.16 22.07
N GLY A 156 -10.08 -11.46 20.95
CA GLY A 156 -11.10 -11.83 20.00
C GLY A 156 -10.72 -13.05 19.17
N ASP A 157 -11.74 -13.75 18.67
CA ASP A 157 -11.55 -14.85 17.72
C ASP A 157 -10.90 -14.34 16.42
N LEU A 158 -10.00 -15.13 15.84
CA LEU A 158 -9.29 -14.73 14.61
C LEU A 158 -10.21 -14.73 13.40
N GLU A 159 -11.06 -15.75 13.25
CA GLU A 159 -11.92 -15.88 12.09
C GLU A 159 -12.96 -14.75 12.05
N GLU A 160 -13.50 -14.38 13.22
CA GLU A 160 -14.40 -13.24 13.35
C GLU A 160 -13.70 -11.91 13.00
N GLN A 161 -12.47 -11.69 13.50
CA GLN A 161 -11.71 -10.49 13.16
C GLN A 161 -11.34 -10.43 11.67
N VAL A 162 -11.02 -11.55 11.03
CA VAL A 162 -10.79 -11.61 9.57
C VAL A 162 -12.07 -11.23 8.82
N LYS A 163 -13.25 -11.71 9.24
CA LYS A 163 -14.53 -11.33 8.63
C LYS A 163 -14.80 -9.83 8.77
N GLN A 164 -14.54 -9.26 9.95
CA GLN A 164 -14.69 -7.82 10.18
C GLN A 164 -13.72 -7.01 9.31
N LEU A 165 -12.46 -7.42 9.24
CA LEU A 165 -11.44 -6.80 8.39
C LEU A 165 -11.84 -6.86 6.91
N SER A 166 -12.28 -8.02 6.42
CA SER A 166 -12.77 -8.21 5.05
C SER A 166 -13.88 -7.22 4.71
N ASN A 167 -14.86 -7.05 5.61
CA ASN A 167 -15.95 -6.10 5.41
C ASN A 167 -15.46 -4.64 5.32
N GLN A 168 -14.48 -4.26 6.15
CA GLN A 168 -13.88 -2.93 6.09
C GLN A 168 -13.08 -2.71 4.80
N VAL A 169 -12.25 -3.67 4.40
CA VAL A 169 -11.45 -3.63 3.17
C VAL A 169 -12.35 -3.50 1.94
N LEU A 170 -13.43 -4.29 1.85
CA LEU A 170 -14.40 -4.23 0.75
C LEU A 170 -15.11 -2.87 0.65
N ASN A 171 -15.34 -2.21 1.79
CA ASN A 171 -15.90 -0.87 1.82
C ASN A 171 -14.85 0.21 1.57
N GLY A 172 -13.59 -0.01 1.96
CA GLY A 172 -12.46 0.89 1.72
C GLY A 172 -12.13 1.05 0.23
N TYR A 173 -12.27 -0.01 -0.57
CA TYR A 173 -12.09 0.04 -2.03
C TYR A 173 -13.16 0.88 -2.79
N LYS A 174 -14.08 1.58 -2.10
CA LYS A 174 -15.20 2.31 -2.72
C LYS A 174 -15.00 3.82 -2.87
N HIS A 175 -13.82 4.36 -2.58
CA HIS A 175 -13.56 5.81 -2.62
C HIS A 175 -12.38 6.17 -3.52
#